data_AF-A0A946XHH1-F1
#
_entry.id   AF-A0A946XHH1-F1
#
_cell.length_a   1.000
_cell.length_b   1.000
_cell.length_c   1.000
_cell.angle_alpha   90.00
_cell.angle_beta   90.00
_cell.angle_gamma   90.00
#
_symmetry.space_group_name_H-M   'P 1'
#
loop_
_entity.id
_entity.type
_entity.pdbx_description
1 polymer ?
#
loop_
_entity_poly.entity_id
_entity_poly.type
_entity_poly.pdbx_seq_one_letter_code
_entity_poly.pdbx_strand_id
1 'polypeptide(L)'
;MKLKVATWNIGGGLIKSASGKFDEENLNYFTNMIKEQDCDIVFLQEVHGDDIHSQAEEIAISLNYNCITQTISPSHLEKNKKFHLSIIAKQKLSNSRLIKLTNPKLENKDKGYLSHDKGFIFCQLELDDKSINLASGHLFPYYIFDKHIEDDELSYARE
;
A
#
# COMPACT_ATOMS: atom_id res chain seq x y z
N MET A 1 -16.28 11.22 18.82
CA MET A 1 -15.20 11.48 17.85
C MET A 1 -15.54 10.78 16.54
N LYS A 2 -15.32 11.42 15.39
CA LYS A 2 -15.53 10.84 14.06
C LYS A 2 -14.20 10.85 13.34
N LEU A 3 -13.72 9.69 12.90
CA LEU A 3 -12.50 9.55 12.11
C LEU A 3 -12.86 9.49 10.63
N LYS A 4 -12.14 10.23 9.78
CA LYS A 4 -12.17 10.09 8.34
C LYS A 4 -10.99 9.23 7.89
N VAL A 5 -11.30 8.06 7.34
CA VAL A 5 -10.32 7.06 6.93
C VAL A 5 -10.40 6.87 5.42
N ALA A 6 -9.25 6.82 4.76
CA ALA A 6 -9.15 6.51 3.34
C ALA A 6 -8.18 5.35 3.10
N THR A 7 -8.35 4.66 1.97
CA THR A 7 -7.40 3.70 1.44
C THR A 7 -7.13 4.02 -0.02
N TRP A 8 -5.88 3.91 -0.45
CA TRP A 8 -5.51 4.20 -1.82
C TRP A 8 -4.29 3.39 -2.27
N ASN A 9 -4.47 2.60 -3.33
CA ASN A 9 -3.35 2.08 -4.10
C ASN A 9 -2.83 3.20 -5.03
N ILE A 10 -1.60 3.65 -4.80
CA ILE A 10 -1.02 4.79 -5.52
C ILE A 10 -0.16 4.38 -6.72
N GLY A 11 -0.07 3.09 -7.04
CA GLY A 11 0.60 2.60 -8.25
C GLY A 11 2.05 3.11 -8.41
N GLY A 12 2.80 3.19 -7.32
CA GLY A 12 4.16 3.75 -7.31
C GLY A 12 4.22 5.27 -7.42
N GLY A 13 3.13 5.98 -7.10
CA GLY A 13 3.05 7.44 -7.21
C GLY A 13 2.98 7.95 -8.65
N LEU A 14 2.65 7.06 -9.60
CA LEU A 14 2.61 7.36 -11.02
C LEU A 14 1.23 7.86 -11.46
N ILE A 15 1.21 8.96 -12.20
CA ILE A 15 0.03 9.52 -12.85
C ILE A 15 0.14 9.39 -14.37
N LYS A 16 -0.99 9.58 -15.05
CA LYS A 16 -1.07 9.52 -16.50
C LYS A 16 -0.35 10.72 -17.13
N SER A 17 0.74 10.48 -17.84
CA SER A 17 1.48 11.51 -18.58
C SER A 17 0.75 11.95 -19.85
N ALA A 18 1.30 12.96 -20.52
CA ALA A 18 0.83 13.41 -21.83
C ALA A 18 0.80 12.30 -22.90
N SER A 19 1.62 11.25 -22.73
CA SER A 19 1.63 10.08 -23.61
C SER A 19 0.43 9.15 -23.41
N GLY A 20 -0.34 9.37 -22.35
CA GLY A 20 -1.47 8.54 -21.94
C GLY A 20 -1.08 7.30 -21.12
N LYS A 21 0.19 7.14 -20.76
CA LYS A 21 0.70 6.06 -19.90
C LYS A 21 0.86 6.54 -18.46
N PHE A 22 0.77 5.62 -17.50
CA PHE A 22 1.07 5.90 -16.09
C PHE A 22 2.58 5.76 -15.85
N ASP A 23 3.32 6.82 -16.14
CA ASP A 23 4.79 6.84 -16.12
C ASP A 23 5.40 8.16 -15.62
N GLU A 24 4.57 9.06 -15.07
CA GLU A 24 5.01 10.32 -14.47
C GLU A 24 4.79 10.28 -12.95
N GLU A 25 5.86 10.32 -12.16
CA GLU A 25 5.74 10.39 -10.69
C GLU A 25 5.26 11.78 -10.26
N ASN A 26 4.22 11.84 -9.42
CA ASN A 26 3.69 13.11 -8.91
C ASN A 26 3.14 13.00 -7.49
N LEU A 27 4.02 12.99 -6.49
CA LEU A 27 3.61 12.92 -5.07
C LEU A 27 2.78 14.13 -4.60
N ASN A 28 2.96 15.30 -5.24
CA ASN A 28 2.17 16.49 -4.93
C ASN A 28 0.69 16.28 -5.23
N TYR A 29 0.36 15.58 -6.32
CA TYR A 29 -1.01 15.22 -6.66
C TYR A 29 -1.66 14.39 -5.53
N PHE A 30 -1.02 13.29 -5.11
CA PHE A 30 -1.55 12.43 -4.06
C PHE A 30 -1.65 13.17 -2.72
N THR A 31 -0.63 13.96 -2.38
CA THR A 31 -0.60 14.78 -1.16
C THR A 31 -1.75 15.78 -1.13
N ASN A 32 -1.98 16.51 -2.22
CA ASN A 32 -3.06 17.49 -2.32
C ASN A 32 -4.43 16.82 -2.22
N MET A 33 -4.63 15.69 -2.90
CA MET A 33 -5.87 14.92 -2.80
C MET A 33 -6.17 14.49 -1.37
N ILE A 34 -5.17 13.97 -0.64
CA ILE A 34 -5.33 13.58 0.76
C ILE A 34 -5.69 14.80 1.64
N LYS A 35 -5.00 15.91 1.41
CA LYS A 35 -5.22 17.17 2.13
C LYS A 35 -6.62 17.74 1.90
N GLU A 36 -7.07 17.78 0.65
CA GLU A 36 -8.40 18.27 0.26
C GLU A 36 -9.52 17.41 0.87
N GLN A 37 -9.27 16.11 0.98
CA GLN A 37 -10.19 15.21 1.66
C GLN A 37 -10.13 15.33 3.18
N ASP A 38 -9.13 15.98 3.78
CA ASP A 38 -9.00 16.11 5.24
C ASP A 38 -9.10 14.76 5.96
N CYS A 39 -8.43 13.73 5.44
CA CYS A 39 -8.42 12.40 6.04
C CYS A 39 -7.58 12.37 7.32
N ASP A 40 -8.07 11.74 8.38
CA ASP A 40 -7.31 11.56 9.63
C ASP A 40 -6.31 10.40 9.52
N ILE A 41 -6.67 9.38 8.74
CA ILE A 41 -5.89 8.16 8.52
C ILE A 41 -5.95 7.80 7.04
N VAL A 42 -4.81 7.48 6.44
CA VAL A 42 -4.75 6.99 5.06
C VAL A 42 -3.90 5.72 5.00
N PHE A 43 -4.50 4.67 4.43
CA PHE A 43 -3.82 3.43 4.09
C PHE A 43 -3.33 3.50 2.64
N LEU A 44 -2.03 3.30 2.42
CA LEU A 44 -1.42 3.37 1.10
C LEU A 44 -0.89 2.00 0.67
N GLN A 45 -1.23 1.59 -0.55
CA GLN A 45 -0.72 0.38 -1.20
C GLN A 45 0.10 0.76 -2.45
N GLU A 46 1.00 -0.14 -2.86
CA GLU A 46 1.95 0.07 -3.96
C GLU A 46 2.76 1.37 -3.82
N VAL A 47 3.13 1.71 -2.59
CA VAL A 47 4.03 2.82 -2.32
C VAL A 47 5.44 2.41 -2.77
N HIS A 48 6.12 3.23 -3.58
CA HIS A 48 7.53 3.00 -3.86
C HIS A 48 8.42 3.51 -2.72
N GLY A 49 9.50 2.79 -2.51
CA GLY A 49 10.60 3.21 -1.66
C GLY A 49 11.86 2.41 -1.95
N ASP A 50 12.94 2.84 -1.33
CA ASP A 50 14.24 2.19 -1.30
C ASP A 50 14.86 2.34 0.09
N ASP A 51 16.17 2.12 0.22
CA ASP A 51 16.84 2.14 1.52
C ASP A 51 17.04 3.57 2.08
N ILE A 52 16.77 4.60 1.28
CA ILE A 52 16.99 6.02 1.60
C ILE A 52 15.68 6.81 1.59
N HIS A 53 14.69 6.36 0.81
CA HIS A 53 13.53 7.16 0.45
C HIS A 53 12.24 6.34 0.45
N SER A 54 11.15 6.94 0.93
CA SER A 54 9.81 6.33 0.98
C SER A 54 8.77 7.39 0.63
N GLN A 55 8.04 7.17 -0.46
CA GLN A 55 7.01 8.11 -0.92
C GLN A 55 5.97 8.39 0.17
N ALA A 56 5.61 7.38 0.98
CA ALA A 56 4.67 7.58 2.08
C ALA A 56 5.23 8.47 3.20
N GLU A 57 6.53 8.43 3.45
CA GLU A 57 7.17 9.31 4.44
C GLU A 57 7.18 10.76 3.95
N GLU A 58 7.46 11.00 2.67
CA GLU A 58 7.39 12.35 2.09
C GLU A 58 5.97 12.93 2.07
N ILE A 59 4.98 12.12 1.70
CA ILE A 59 3.57 12.51 1.78
C ILE A 59 3.23 12.85 3.23
N ALA A 60 3.63 12.02 4.19
CA ALA A 60 3.38 12.26 5.61
C ALA A 60 4.05 13.55 6.11
N ILE A 61 5.32 13.78 5.77
CA ILE A 61 6.05 15.01 6.12
C ILE A 61 5.33 16.23 5.57
N SER A 62 4.89 16.19 4.32
CA SER A 62 4.20 17.29 3.65
C SER A 62 2.84 17.62 4.28
N LEU A 63 2.18 16.62 4.86
CA LEU A 63 0.89 16.76 5.56
C LEU A 63 1.04 17.02 7.07
N ASN A 64 2.26 16.95 7.61
CA ASN A 64 2.54 16.91 9.05
C ASN A 64 1.86 15.71 9.76
N TYR A 65 1.95 14.53 9.15
CA TYR A 65 1.38 13.26 9.63
C TYR A 65 2.49 12.34 10.13
N ASN A 66 2.11 11.38 10.95
CA ASN A 66 2.94 10.23 11.31
C ASN A 66 2.88 9.18 10.20
N CYS A 67 3.95 8.40 10.04
CA CYS A 67 4.05 7.36 9.02
C CYS A 67 4.59 6.05 9.62
N ILE A 68 4.02 4.94 9.19
CA ILE A 68 4.62 3.61 9.30
C ILE A 68 4.63 3.00 7.90
N THR A 69 5.81 2.52 7.47
CA THR A 69 6.03 1.83 6.20
C THR A 69 6.58 0.44 6.46
N GLN A 70 6.10 -0.56 5.71
CA GLN A 70 6.65 -1.92 5.72
C GLN A 70 6.83 -2.42 4.29
N THR A 71 8.02 -2.91 3.98
CA THR A 71 8.36 -3.48 2.66
C THR A 71 7.63 -4.78 2.41
N ILE A 72 6.92 -4.90 1.29
CA ILE A 72 6.22 -6.13 0.91
C ILE A 72 7.00 -6.95 -0.12
N SER A 73 7.43 -6.32 -1.21
CA SER A 73 8.06 -6.99 -2.36
C SER A 73 8.97 -6.05 -3.13
N PRO A 74 9.86 -6.55 -3.99
CA PRO A 74 10.47 -5.73 -5.04
C PRO A 74 9.41 -5.08 -5.94
N SER A 75 9.71 -3.91 -6.50
CA SER A 75 8.86 -3.28 -7.51
C SER A 75 9.06 -3.95 -8.87
N HIS A 76 7.97 -4.16 -9.59
CA HIS A 76 7.99 -4.57 -10.99
C HIS A 76 7.86 -3.38 -11.95
N LEU A 77 7.55 -2.19 -11.43
CA LEU A 77 7.41 -0.96 -12.21
C LEU A 77 8.75 -0.24 -12.35
N GLU A 78 9.54 -0.20 -11.29
CA GLU A 78 10.84 0.47 -11.30
C GLU A 78 11.96 -0.40 -10.73
N LYS A 79 13.08 -0.44 -11.47
CA LYS A 79 14.27 -1.16 -11.05
C LYS A 79 14.87 -0.50 -9.80
N ASN A 80 15.23 -1.32 -8.82
CA ASN A 80 15.80 -0.92 -7.51
C ASN A 80 14.80 -0.29 -6.54
N LYS A 81 13.53 -0.14 -6.90
CA LYS A 81 12.47 0.22 -5.95
C LYS A 81 11.84 -1.02 -5.35
N LYS A 82 11.25 -0.86 -4.18
CA LYS A 82 10.45 -1.85 -3.47
C LYS A 82 9.03 -1.29 -3.32
N PHE A 83 8.05 -2.18 -3.29
CA PHE A 83 6.71 -1.84 -2.86
C PHE A 83 6.59 -1.94 -1.35
N HIS A 84 5.86 -0.99 -0.79
CA HIS A 84 5.54 -0.93 0.62
C HIS A 84 4.02 -0.91 0.83
N LEU A 85 3.62 -1.36 2.02
CA LEU A 85 2.34 -1.01 2.63
C LEU A 85 2.61 0.06 3.67
N SER A 86 1.82 1.12 3.63
CA SER A 86 2.03 2.26 4.53
C SER A 86 0.73 2.71 5.17
N ILE A 87 0.85 3.22 6.39
CA ILE A 87 -0.22 3.86 7.13
C ILE A 87 0.29 5.24 7.52
N ILE A 88 -0.42 6.28 7.10
CA ILE A 88 -0.16 7.65 7.55
C ILE A 88 -1.35 8.16 8.35
N ALA A 89 -1.10 8.95 9.40
CA ALA A 89 -2.16 9.48 10.25
C ALA A 89 -1.77 10.78 10.94
N LYS A 90 -2.77 11.63 11.22
CA LYS A 90 -2.56 12.85 12.02
C LYS A 90 -2.06 12.52 13.43
N GLN A 91 -2.60 11.48 14.06
CA GLN A 91 -2.21 11.04 15.39
C GLN A 91 -1.05 10.04 15.35
N LYS A 92 -0.41 9.86 16.51
CA LYS A 92 0.78 9.00 16.65
C LYS A 92 0.43 7.55 16.34
N LEU A 93 1.33 6.90 15.61
CA LEU A 93 1.26 5.49 15.28
C LEU A 93 2.33 4.73 16.08
N SER A 94 2.00 3.53 16.54
CA SER A 94 2.93 2.68 17.29
C SER A 94 2.67 1.19 17.03
N ASN A 95 3.55 0.32 17.54
CA ASN A 95 3.39 -1.14 17.56
C ASN A 95 3.06 -1.76 16.19
N SER A 96 3.93 -1.51 15.20
CA SER A 96 3.73 -2.02 13.85
C SER A 96 4.18 -3.47 13.68
N ARG A 97 3.43 -4.24 12.89
CA ARG A 97 3.87 -5.55 12.39
C ARG A 97 3.37 -5.81 10.99
N LEU A 98 4.15 -6.55 10.21
CA LEU A 98 3.78 -7.04 8.88
C LEU A 98 3.46 -8.54 8.96
N ILE A 99 2.34 -8.94 8.35
CA ILE A 99 2.03 -10.34 8.04
C ILE A 99 2.05 -10.49 6.53
N LYS A 100 2.96 -11.31 6.01
CA LYS A 100 2.96 -11.70 4.60
C LYS A 100 2.04 -12.90 4.39
N LEU A 101 1.24 -12.85 3.34
CA LEU A 101 0.45 -13.98 2.86
C LEU A 101 1.34 -14.91 2.05
N THR A 102 1.03 -16.20 2.10
CA THR A 102 1.68 -17.20 1.24
C THR A 102 1.45 -16.84 -0.22
N ASN A 103 2.53 -16.55 -0.94
CA ASN A 103 2.45 -16.21 -2.36
C ASN A 103 2.03 -17.45 -3.17
N PRO A 104 0.91 -17.41 -3.92
CA PRO A 104 0.42 -18.55 -4.66
C PRO A 104 1.23 -18.88 -5.93
N LYS A 105 2.26 -18.07 -6.24
CA LYS A 105 3.14 -18.23 -7.42
C LYS A 105 2.36 -18.36 -8.74
N LEU A 106 1.31 -17.56 -8.88
CA LEU A 106 0.49 -17.49 -10.08
C LEU A 106 1.24 -16.79 -11.21
N GLU A 107 0.99 -17.23 -12.43
CA GLU A 107 1.54 -16.69 -13.66
C GLU A 107 0.43 -16.55 -14.70
N ASN A 108 0.31 -15.37 -15.31
CA ASN A 108 -0.45 -15.18 -16.54
C ASN A 108 0.55 -14.93 -17.67
N LYS A 109 0.79 -15.96 -18.48
CA LYS A 109 1.78 -15.92 -19.58
C LYS A 109 1.37 -14.97 -20.70
N ASP A 110 0.08 -14.91 -21.01
CA ASP A 110 -0.45 -14.08 -22.10
C ASP A 110 -0.26 -12.60 -21.82
N LYS A 111 -0.37 -12.23 -20.54
CA LYS A 111 -0.20 -10.84 -20.07
C LYS A 111 1.17 -10.55 -19.48
N GLY A 112 2.03 -11.57 -19.34
CA GLY A 112 3.35 -11.45 -18.74
C GLY A 112 3.33 -11.07 -17.24
N TYR A 113 2.31 -11.47 -16.50
CA TYR A 113 2.19 -11.17 -15.06
C TYR A 113 2.64 -12.33 -14.18
N LEU A 114 3.28 -11.99 -13.07
CA LEU A 114 3.64 -12.90 -11.98
C LEU A 114 3.03 -12.38 -10.66
N SER A 115 2.58 -13.28 -9.79
CA SER A 115 2.14 -12.88 -8.46
C SER A 115 3.34 -12.53 -7.57
N HIS A 116 3.28 -11.35 -6.98
CA HIS A 116 4.25 -10.87 -5.98
C HIS A 116 3.68 -10.99 -4.57
N ASP A 117 4.57 -11.01 -3.57
CA ASP A 117 4.18 -11.03 -2.16
C ASP A 117 3.09 -9.99 -1.85
N LYS A 118 2.16 -10.41 -1.01
CA LYS A 118 1.01 -9.65 -0.53
C LYS A 118 0.88 -9.85 0.96
N GLY A 119 0.09 -9.01 1.63
CA GLY A 119 0.11 -9.00 3.09
C GLY A 119 -0.74 -7.93 3.71
N PHE A 120 -0.63 -7.89 5.03
CA PHE A 120 -1.28 -6.92 5.91
C PHE A 120 -0.25 -6.26 6.80
N ILE A 121 -0.30 -4.94 6.88
CA ILE A 121 0.37 -4.17 7.93
C ILE A 121 -0.65 -3.87 9.03
N PHE A 122 -0.25 -4.09 10.27
CA PHE A 122 -0.99 -3.74 11.47
C PHE A 122 -0.22 -2.70 12.26
N CYS A 123 -0.92 -1.76 12.88
CA CYS A 123 -0.35 -0.84 13.87
C CYS A 123 -1.43 -0.36 14.85
N GLN A 124 -1.03 0.46 15.80
CA GLN A 124 -1.92 1.13 16.73
C GLN A 124 -1.91 2.63 16.48
N LEU A 125 -3.10 3.23 16.47
CA LEU A 125 -3.30 4.67 16.53
C LEU A 125 -3.53 5.08 17.97
N GLU A 126 -2.73 6.00 18.49
CA GLU A 126 -2.87 6.55 19.84
C GLU A 126 -3.84 7.75 19.82
N LEU A 127 -4.90 7.66 20.61
CA LEU A 127 -5.94 8.69 20.74
C LEU A 127 -6.15 9.01 22.22
N ASP A 128 -5.48 10.04 22.74
CA ASP A 128 -5.55 10.45 24.14
C ASP A 128 -5.43 9.25 25.12
N ASP A 129 -6.54 8.78 25.68
CA ASP A 129 -6.64 7.67 26.64
C ASP A 129 -6.94 6.30 26.00
N LYS A 130 -7.00 6.23 24.66
CA LYS A 130 -7.42 5.05 23.89
C LYS A 130 -6.41 4.70 22.81
N SER A 131 -6.45 3.43 22.40
CA SER A 131 -5.76 2.97 21.20
C SER A 131 -6.73 2.27 20.25
N ILE A 132 -6.54 2.50 18.95
CA ILE A 132 -7.28 1.81 17.89
C ILE A 132 -6.30 0.94 17.11
N ASN A 133 -6.61 -0.35 16.97
CA ASN A 133 -5.84 -1.22 16.08
C ASN A 133 -6.24 -0.94 14.63
N LEU A 134 -5.25 -0.66 13.79
CA LEU A 134 -5.39 -0.45 12.36
C LEU A 134 -4.83 -1.66 11.61
N ALA A 135 -5.46 -1.98 10.48
CA ALA A 135 -4.99 -3.00 9.54
C ALA A 135 -5.18 -2.51 8.11
N SER A 136 -4.12 -2.56 7.30
CA SER A 136 -4.15 -2.30 5.86
C SER A 136 -3.65 -3.52 5.13
N GLY A 137 -4.42 -3.98 4.14
CA GLY A 137 -4.08 -5.14 3.34
C GLY A 137 -3.95 -4.80 1.86
N HIS A 138 -3.07 -5.49 1.16
CA HIS A 138 -3.07 -5.57 -0.29
C HIS A 138 -3.10 -7.04 -0.67
N LEU A 139 -4.16 -7.47 -1.34
CA LEU A 139 -4.43 -8.87 -1.69
C LEU A 139 -4.00 -9.22 -3.12
N PHE A 140 -3.98 -10.51 -3.44
CA PHE A 140 -3.68 -10.98 -4.79
C PHE A 140 -4.82 -10.63 -5.76
N PRO A 141 -4.52 -10.03 -6.92
CA PRO A 141 -5.52 -9.76 -7.94
C PRO A 141 -5.79 -11.03 -8.77
N TYR A 142 -6.46 -12.03 -8.18
CA TYR A 142 -6.68 -13.36 -8.78
C TYR A 142 -7.27 -13.31 -10.19
N TYR A 143 -8.13 -12.33 -10.46
CA TYR A 143 -8.74 -12.14 -11.78
C TYR A 143 -7.72 -11.95 -12.92
N ILE A 144 -6.55 -11.37 -12.64
CA ILE A 144 -5.49 -11.19 -13.65
C ILE A 144 -4.95 -12.56 -14.08
N PHE A 145 -5.01 -13.56 -13.20
CA PHE A 145 -4.49 -14.90 -13.41
C PHE A 145 -5.55 -15.90 -13.88
N ASP A 146 -6.77 -15.44 -14.16
CA ASP A 146 -7.92 -16.32 -14.47
C ASP A 146 -8.16 -17.35 -13.36
N LYS A 147 -8.05 -16.91 -12.11
CA LYS A 147 -8.26 -17.71 -10.90
C LYS A 147 -9.30 -17.07 -10.00
N HIS A 148 -9.92 -17.91 -9.17
CA HIS A 148 -10.76 -17.48 -8.06
C HIS A 148 -10.11 -17.91 -6.74
N ILE A 149 -10.26 -17.09 -5.69
CA ILE A 149 -9.72 -17.44 -4.37
C ILE A 149 -10.27 -18.80 -3.88
N GLU A 150 -11.46 -19.17 -4.35
CA GLU A 150 -12.20 -20.40 -4.06
C GLU A 150 -11.68 -21.66 -4.79
N ASP A 151 -10.77 -21.52 -5.76
CA ASP A 151 -10.19 -22.65 -6.47
C ASP A 151 -9.44 -23.59 -5.50
N ASP A 152 -9.66 -24.91 -5.61
CA ASP A 152 -9.09 -25.93 -4.70
C ASP A 152 -7.56 -25.89 -4.64
N GLU A 153 -6.94 -25.58 -5.78
CA GLU A 153 -5.49 -25.39 -5.93
C GLU A 153 -4.95 -24.19 -5.13
N LEU A 154 -5.82 -23.30 -4.62
CA LEU A 154 -5.46 -22.14 -3.80
C LEU A 154 -5.89 -22.29 -2.34
N SER A 155 -6.35 -23.47 -1.93
CA SER A 155 -6.78 -23.74 -0.55
C SER A 155 -5.69 -23.42 0.49
N TYR A 156 -4.42 -23.71 0.19
CA TYR A 156 -3.26 -23.38 1.05
C TYR A 156 -3.01 -21.88 1.23
N ALA A 157 -3.54 -21.03 0.34
CA ALA A 157 -3.39 -19.57 0.44
C ALA A 157 -4.44 -18.95 1.38
N ARG A 158 -5.36 -19.76 1.92
CA ARG A 158 -6.41 -19.36 2.87
C ARG A 158 -6.06 -19.67 4.33
N GLU A 159 -5.01 -20.46 4.56
CA GLU A 159 -4.48 -20.84 5.89
C GLU A 159 -3.49 -19.80 6.42
#